data_AF-A0AB35YC03-F1
#
_entry.id   AF-A0AB35YC03-F1
#
_cell.length_a   1.000
_cell.length_b   1.000
_cell.length_c   1.000
_cell.angle_alpha   90.00
_cell.angle_beta   90.00
_cell.angle_gamma   90.00
#
_symmetry.space_group_name_H-M   'P 1'
#
loop_
_entity.id
_entity.type
_entity.pdbx_description
1 polymer ?
#
loop_
_entity_poly.entity_id
_entity_poly.type
_entity_poly.pdbx_seq_one_letter_code
_entity_poly.pdbx_strand_id
1 'polypeptide(L)'
;HLTLVGALREGEIVGLTPEDLDFDAADGIGTFRINKSMQRVRKEALNQVDDGCIIKVFPDKLERSTTSLILKSTKTASSCRTIFMTSALKEELKKWLNQLATDERKDPTRYHDSGMLFRLPNGLAVEPVLIRKKFLKWQDAHPEFPRIVFHGLRHSSATYQLMISGGDVKAVQGTTGHATADMLVNTYAHIQQSSRVELGRKFEEGFYAKSESPSPQAVPVAGEPTISMTTLLELLKNADPEVKAQLRLALLT
;
A
#
# COMPACT_ATOMS: atom_id res chain seq x y z
N HIS A 1 -11.09 1.66 -1.86
CA HIS A 1 -9.89 0.87 -2.20
C HIS A 1 -8.57 1.63 -2.29
N LEU A 2 -8.51 2.85 -2.84
CA LEU A 2 -7.24 3.58 -2.99
C LEU A 2 -6.35 3.60 -1.74
N THR A 3 -6.89 3.95 -0.57
CA THR A 3 -6.14 3.91 0.70
C THR A 3 -5.63 2.52 1.08
N LEU A 4 -6.42 1.47 0.81
CA LEU A 4 -6.08 0.11 1.21
C LEU A 4 -5.03 -0.50 0.27
N VAL A 5 -5.13 -0.25 -1.04
CA VAL A 5 -4.20 -0.78 -2.04
C VAL A 5 -2.92 0.04 -2.11
N GLY A 6 -3.02 1.38 -2.12
CA GLY A 6 -1.88 2.27 -2.32
C GLY A 6 -1.38 3.00 -1.07
N ALA A 7 -1.98 2.76 0.11
CA ALA A 7 -1.63 3.44 1.35
C ALA A 7 -1.68 4.99 1.25
N LEU A 8 -2.64 5.53 0.50
CA LEU A 8 -2.76 6.97 0.26
C LEU A 8 -3.21 7.73 1.50
N ARG A 9 -2.72 8.96 1.63
CA ARG A 9 -3.21 9.97 2.58
C ARG A 9 -4.46 10.66 2.02
N GLU A 10 -5.32 11.20 2.89
CA GLU A 10 -6.56 11.91 2.47
C GLU A 10 -6.30 12.96 1.38
N GLY A 11 -5.28 13.81 1.56
CA GLY A 11 -4.90 14.82 0.59
C GLY A 11 -4.36 14.25 -0.72
N GLU A 12 -3.69 13.09 -0.70
CA GLU A 12 -3.24 12.41 -1.92
C GLU A 12 -4.44 11.87 -2.70
N ILE A 13 -5.42 11.27 -2.01
CA ILE A 13 -6.65 10.73 -2.64
C ILE A 13 -7.40 11.83 -3.39
N VAL A 14 -7.74 12.92 -2.71
CA VAL A 14 -8.49 14.02 -3.35
C VAL A 14 -7.60 14.87 -4.27
N GLY A 15 -6.28 14.69 -4.23
CA GLY A 15 -5.31 15.34 -5.09
C GLY A 15 -5.07 14.63 -6.42
N LEU A 16 -5.59 13.40 -6.61
CA LEU A 16 -5.50 12.68 -7.87
C LEU A 16 -6.32 13.37 -8.96
N THR A 17 -5.79 13.33 -10.18
CA THR A 17 -6.45 13.76 -11.41
C THR A 17 -6.58 12.58 -12.37
N PRO A 18 -7.50 12.62 -13.36
CA PRO A 18 -7.61 11.53 -14.34
C PRO A 18 -6.30 11.23 -15.09
N GLU A 19 -5.48 12.25 -15.34
CA GLU A 19 -4.16 12.13 -15.98
C GLU A 19 -3.14 11.36 -15.15
N ASP A 20 -3.36 11.19 -13.85
CA ASP A 20 -2.49 10.39 -13.00
C ASP A 20 -2.74 8.88 -13.15
N LEU A 21 -3.78 8.48 -13.90
CA LEU A 21 -4.16 7.08 -14.10
C LEU A 21 -3.67 6.59 -15.47
N ASP A 22 -2.94 5.48 -15.47
CA ASP A 22 -2.56 4.75 -16.68
C ASP A 22 -3.09 3.33 -16.56
N PHE A 23 -4.11 2.99 -17.35
CA PHE A 23 -4.74 1.68 -17.26
C PHE A 23 -3.99 0.58 -18.01
N ASP A 24 -3.04 0.92 -18.87
CA ASP A 24 -2.37 -0.04 -19.76
C ASP A 24 -0.89 -0.24 -19.41
N ALA A 25 -0.35 0.60 -18.51
CA ALA A 25 0.97 0.44 -17.92
C ALA A 25 1.21 -0.95 -17.31
N ALA A 26 2.49 -1.33 -17.26
CA ALA A 26 2.99 -2.57 -16.67
C ALA A 26 2.24 -3.80 -17.18
N ASP A 27 2.30 -4.02 -18.50
CA ASP A 27 1.67 -5.16 -19.18
C ASP A 27 0.18 -5.31 -18.87
N GLY A 28 -0.55 -4.18 -18.81
CA GLY A 28 -1.99 -4.16 -18.58
C GLY A 28 -2.42 -4.26 -17.11
N ILE A 29 -1.48 -4.32 -16.15
CA ILE A 29 -1.80 -4.23 -14.71
C ILE A 29 -2.45 -2.88 -14.40
N GLY A 30 -1.96 -1.81 -15.02
CA GLY A 30 -2.38 -0.45 -14.76
C GLY A 30 -1.71 0.15 -13.51
N THR A 31 -1.44 1.44 -13.55
CA THR A 31 -0.76 2.17 -12.49
C THR A 31 -1.38 3.54 -12.26
N PHE A 32 -1.20 4.09 -11.08
CA PHE A 32 -1.48 5.50 -10.85
C PHE A 32 -0.34 6.19 -10.11
N ARG A 33 -0.11 7.46 -10.45
CA ARG A 33 0.98 8.26 -9.91
C ARG A 33 0.51 9.16 -8.79
N ILE A 34 1.20 9.12 -7.66
CA ILE A 34 1.01 10.05 -6.56
C ILE A 34 2.15 11.05 -6.64
N ASN A 35 1.83 12.28 -7.05
CA ASN A 35 2.77 13.40 -7.23
C ASN A 35 2.18 14.72 -6.70
N LYS A 36 0.95 14.67 -6.18
CA LYS A 36 0.16 15.82 -5.77
C LYS A 36 -0.56 15.54 -4.46
N SER A 37 -0.83 16.59 -3.71
CA SER A 37 -1.62 16.51 -2.49
C SER A 37 -2.48 17.75 -2.34
N MET A 38 -3.75 17.55 -2.00
CA MET A 38 -4.67 18.65 -1.70
C MET A 38 -4.65 18.97 -0.20
N GLN A 39 -4.61 20.26 0.12
CA GLN A 39 -4.65 20.74 1.50
C GLN A 39 -5.37 22.08 1.60
N ARG A 40 -5.95 22.34 2.77
CA ARG A 40 -6.50 23.66 3.12
C ARG A 40 -5.47 24.42 3.93
N VAL A 41 -5.13 25.62 3.51
CA VAL A 41 -4.10 26.47 4.12
C VAL A 41 -4.65 27.86 4.40
N ARG A 42 -4.11 28.54 5.41
CA ARG A 42 -4.43 29.96 5.66
C ARG A 42 -3.88 30.81 4.51
N LYS A 43 -4.62 31.83 4.10
CA LYS A 43 -4.21 32.76 3.03
C LYS A 43 -2.92 33.49 3.35
N GLU A 44 -2.72 33.88 4.60
CA GLU A 44 -1.46 34.49 5.06
C GLU A 44 -0.27 33.52 4.92
N ALA A 45 -0.51 32.22 5.14
CA ALA A 45 0.51 31.20 5.03
C ALA A 45 0.81 30.81 3.57
N LEU A 46 -0.08 31.11 2.61
CA LEU A 46 0.20 30.90 1.19
C LEU A 46 1.43 31.68 0.74
N ASN A 47 1.62 32.91 1.25
CA ASN A 47 2.79 33.74 0.94
C ASN A 47 4.12 33.13 1.43
N GLN A 48 4.06 32.13 2.31
CA GLN A 48 5.23 31.41 2.83
C GLN A 48 5.41 30.03 2.17
N VAL A 49 4.44 29.59 1.39
CA VAL A 49 4.59 28.38 0.59
C VAL A 49 5.40 28.76 -0.63
N ASP A 50 6.50 28.04 -0.86
CA ASP A 50 7.28 28.17 -2.08
C ASP A 50 6.37 28.10 -3.32
N ASP A 51 6.26 29.21 -4.05
CA ASP A 51 5.32 29.39 -5.16
C ASP A 51 5.50 28.30 -6.23
N GLY A 52 6.73 27.76 -6.38
CA GLY A 52 7.03 26.66 -7.30
C GLY A 52 6.36 25.32 -6.95
N CYS A 53 5.77 25.19 -5.76
CA CYS A 53 5.09 23.97 -5.32
C CYS A 53 3.56 24.01 -5.48
N ILE A 54 2.96 25.17 -5.71
CA ILE A 54 1.50 25.30 -5.81
C ILE A 54 1.07 25.07 -7.26
N ILE A 55 0.28 24.03 -7.49
CA ILE A 55 -0.21 23.67 -8.81
C ILE A 55 -1.53 24.39 -9.11
N LYS A 56 -2.41 24.48 -8.11
CA LYS A 56 -3.74 25.08 -8.27
C LYS A 56 -4.26 25.63 -6.96
N VAL A 57 -4.84 26.82 -6.99
CA VAL A 57 -5.66 27.37 -5.91
C VAL A 57 -7.13 27.28 -6.33
N PHE A 58 -7.97 26.68 -5.50
CA PHE A 58 -9.40 26.56 -5.78
C PHE A 58 -10.17 27.78 -5.26
N PRO A 59 -11.24 28.19 -5.95
CA PRO A 59 -12.04 29.34 -5.54
C PRO A 59 -12.67 29.11 -4.16
N ASP A 60 -12.84 30.20 -3.42
CA ASP A 60 -13.48 30.15 -2.11
C ASP A 60 -14.97 29.84 -2.26
N LYS A 61 -15.48 29.02 -1.35
CA LYS A 61 -16.92 28.70 -1.29
C LYS A 61 -17.73 29.73 -0.51
N LEU A 62 -17.06 30.54 0.31
CA LEU A 62 -17.67 31.54 1.19
C LEU A 62 -16.93 32.86 1.02
N GLU A 63 -17.68 33.96 0.93
CA GLU A 63 -17.10 35.29 0.94
C GLU A 63 -16.30 35.50 2.24
N ARG A 64 -15.14 36.18 2.12
CA ARG A 64 -14.23 36.47 3.25
C ARG A 64 -13.56 35.25 3.90
N SER A 65 -13.41 34.12 3.19
CA SER A 65 -12.65 33.00 3.72
C SER A 65 -11.20 33.38 4.02
N THR A 66 -10.70 33.03 5.20
CA THR A 66 -9.31 33.22 5.63
C THR A 66 -8.41 32.04 5.21
N THR A 67 -9.00 30.99 4.63
CA THR A 67 -8.29 29.79 4.18
C THR A 67 -8.65 29.46 2.74
N SER A 68 -7.70 28.94 1.98
CA SER A 68 -7.94 28.48 0.63
C SER A 68 -7.58 27.01 0.49
N LEU A 69 -8.30 26.32 -0.38
CA LEU A 69 -8.00 24.95 -0.77
C LEU A 69 -6.98 25.02 -1.90
N ILE A 70 -5.89 24.26 -1.78
CA ILE A 70 -4.83 24.23 -2.78
C ILE A 70 -4.45 22.80 -3.13
N LEU A 71 -4.00 22.64 -4.38
CA LEU A 71 -3.29 21.47 -4.88
C LEU A 71 -1.80 21.82 -4.92
N LYS A 72 -0.98 21.05 -4.22
CA LYS A 72 0.48 21.20 -4.25
C LYS A 72 1.15 19.99 -4.89
N SER A 73 2.30 20.20 -5.50
CA SER A 73 3.22 19.13 -5.84
C SER A 73 3.83 18.52 -4.57
N THR A 74 4.19 17.25 -4.64
CA THR A 74 4.91 16.58 -3.57
C THR A 74 6.40 16.94 -3.67
N LYS A 75 6.97 17.55 -2.60
CA LYS A 75 8.27 18.23 -2.61
C LYS A 75 9.49 17.32 -2.87
N THR A 76 9.41 16.02 -2.63
CA THR A 76 10.58 15.12 -2.71
C THR A 76 10.31 13.92 -3.60
N ALA A 77 11.34 13.42 -4.28
CA ALA A 77 11.26 12.19 -5.07
C ALA A 77 10.71 10.99 -4.26
N SER A 78 10.99 10.92 -2.95
CA SER A 78 10.45 9.90 -2.05
C SER A 78 8.94 9.98 -1.82
N SER A 79 8.34 11.15 -2.04
CA SER A 79 6.88 11.34 -1.93
C SER A 79 6.15 11.12 -3.26
N CYS A 80 6.88 11.23 -4.38
CA CYS A 80 6.42 10.85 -5.72
C CYS A 80 6.53 9.34 -5.90
N ARG A 81 5.41 8.64 -6.10
CA ARG A 81 5.42 7.18 -6.27
C ARG A 81 4.38 6.70 -7.26
N THR A 82 4.66 5.58 -7.90
CA THR A 82 3.74 4.89 -8.79
C THR A 82 3.19 3.67 -8.06
N ILE A 83 1.87 3.53 -8.04
CA ILE A 83 1.19 2.41 -7.40
C ILE A 83 0.57 1.54 -8.48
N PHE A 84 0.79 0.22 -8.38
CA PHE A 84 0.17 -0.75 -9.26
C PHE A 84 -1.27 -1.03 -8.83
N MET A 85 -2.19 -1.06 -9.79
CA MET A 85 -3.60 -1.32 -9.53
C MET A 85 -3.85 -2.81 -9.34
N THR A 86 -4.77 -3.16 -8.44
CA THR A 86 -5.43 -4.46 -8.51
C THR A 86 -6.50 -4.43 -9.60
N SER A 87 -6.88 -5.58 -10.15
CA SER A 87 -7.97 -5.68 -11.13
C SER A 87 -9.28 -5.04 -10.62
N ALA A 88 -9.63 -5.27 -9.35
CA ALA A 88 -10.79 -4.67 -8.71
C ALA A 88 -10.71 -3.13 -8.68
N LEU A 89 -9.56 -2.57 -8.26
CA LEU A 89 -9.36 -1.13 -8.22
C LEU A 89 -9.41 -0.51 -9.63
N LYS A 90 -8.79 -1.16 -10.61
CA LYS A 90 -8.78 -0.75 -12.01
C LYS A 90 -10.22 -0.59 -12.54
N GLU A 91 -11.04 -1.62 -12.34
CA GLU A 91 -12.43 -1.61 -12.80
C GLU A 91 -13.31 -0.59 -12.06
N GLU A 92 -13.09 -0.40 -10.75
CA GLU A 92 -13.76 0.67 -10.00
C GLU A 92 -13.43 2.06 -10.52
N LEU A 93 -12.15 2.33 -10.84
CA LEU A 93 -11.73 3.62 -11.38
C LEU A 93 -12.29 3.87 -12.76
N LYS A 94 -12.33 2.87 -13.65
CA LYS A 94 -13.00 2.98 -14.95
C LYS A 94 -14.49 3.31 -14.80
N LYS A 95 -15.21 2.59 -13.94
CA LYS A 95 -16.62 2.86 -13.65
C LYS A 95 -16.81 4.28 -13.11
N TRP A 96 -15.92 4.72 -12.22
CA TRP A 96 -15.95 6.06 -11.67
C TRP A 96 -15.75 7.15 -12.74
N LEU A 97 -14.77 7.00 -13.64
CA LEU A 97 -14.56 7.94 -14.75
C LEU A 97 -15.78 8.02 -15.68
N ASN A 98 -16.43 6.89 -15.98
CA ASN A 98 -17.67 6.87 -16.76
C ASN A 98 -18.82 7.61 -16.05
N GLN A 99 -18.90 7.49 -14.72
CA GLN A 99 -19.87 8.25 -13.93
C GLN A 99 -19.59 9.75 -13.98
N LEU A 100 -18.33 10.18 -13.85
CA LEU A 100 -17.95 11.60 -13.95
C LEU A 100 -18.36 12.19 -15.30
N ALA A 101 -18.08 11.48 -16.39
CA ALA A 101 -18.48 11.92 -17.73
C ALA A 101 -20.01 12.01 -17.88
N THR A 102 -20.77 11.18 -17.16
CA THR A 102 -22.23 11.22 -17.15
C THR A 102 -22.76 12.39 -16.32
N ASP A 103 -22.16 12.65 -15.16
CA ASP A 103 -22.51 13.77 -14.28
C ASP A 103 -22.27 15.12 -14.98
N GLU A 104 -21.16 15.23 -15.71
CA GLU A 104 -20.80 16.42 -16.51
C GLU A 104 -21.83 16.71 -17.62
N ARG A 105 -22.33 15.66 -18.30
CA ARG A 105 -23.36 15.80 -19.34
C ARG A 105 -24.74 16.13 -18.80
N LYS A 106 -25.02 15.85 -17.52
CA LYS A 106 -26.38 15.93 -16.96
C LYS A 106 -26.86 17.37 -16.75
N ASP A 107 -26.00 18.26 -16.29
CA ASP A 107 -26.31 19.68 -16.11
C ASP A 107 -25.07 20.54 -16.36
N PRO A 108 -24.70 20.77 -17.64
CA PRO A 108 -23.50 21.53 -17.99
C PRO A 108 -23.50 22.97 -17.45
N THR A 109 -24.68 23.52 -17.14
CA THR A 109 -24.82 24.90 -16.66
C THR A 109 -24.47 25.07 -15.19
N ARG A 110 -24.67 24.03 -14.38
CA ARG A 110 -24.38 24.02 -12.93
C ARG A 110 -23.16 23.17 -12.56
N TYR A 111 -22.66 22.38 -13.49
CA TYR A 111 -21.47 21.56 -13.29
C TYR A 111 -20.21 22.39 -13.52
N HIS A 112 -19.34 22.43 -12.52
CA HIS A 112 -18.08 23.17 -12.55
C HIS A 112 -16.91 22.21 -12.47
N ASP A 113 -16.36 21.80 -13.61
CA ASP A 113 -15.25 20.84 -13.62
C ASP A 113 -14.00 21.40 -12.91
N SER A 114 -13.68 20.82 -11.76
CA SER A 114 -12.47 21.14 -11.01
C SER A 114 -11.19 20.51 -11.55
N GLY A 115 -11.29 19.57 -12.50
CA GLY A 115 -10.20 18.77 -13.06
C GLY A 115 -9.76 17.59 -12.17
N MET A 116 -10.35 17.44 -10.98
CA MET A 116 -9.94 16.43 -10.00
C MET A 116 -10.59 15.08 -10.27
N LEU A 117 -9.97 13.97 -9.85
CA LEU A 117 -10.59 12.65 -9.96
C LEU A 117 -11.79 12.52 -9.03
N PHE A 118 -11.71 13.09 -7.82
CA PHE A 118 -12.83 13.11 -6.87
C PHE A 118 -13.50 14.47 -6.87
N ARG A 119 -14.74 14.50 -7.33
CA ARG A 119 -15.56 15.70 -7.47
C ARG A 119 -16.85 15.56 -6.64
N LEU A 120 -17.39 16.69 -6.22
CA LEU A 120 -18.75 16.78 -5.72
C LEU A 120 -19.73 16.65 -6.91
N PRO A 121 -21.02 16.38 -6.67
CA PRO A 121 -22.01 16.25 -7.75
C PRO A 121 -22.12 17.48 -8.67
N ASN A 122 -21.69 18.66 -8.20
CA ASN A 122 -21.62 19.89 -8.98
C ASN A 122 -20.25 20.14 -9.64
N GLY A 123 -19.39 19.12 -9.72
CA GLY A 123 -18.06 19.18 -10.34
C GLY A 123 -16.93 19.75 -9.46
N LEU A 124 -17.27 20.44 -8.36
CA LEU A 124 -16.28 21.08 -7.50
C LEU A 124 -15.36 20.06 -6.79
N ALA A 125 -14.14 20.49 -6.46
CA ALA A 125 -13.17 19.65 -5.78
C ALA A 125 -13.66 19.20 -4.38
N VAL A 126 -13.39 17.93 -4.07
CA VAL A 126 -13.66 17.36 -2.74
C VAL A 126 -12.57 17.78 -1.78
N GLU A 127 -12.96 18.34 -0.65
CA GLU A 127 -12.00 18.69 0.42
C GLU A 127 -11.59 17.44 1.21
N PRO A 128 -10.31 17.33 1.65
CA PRO A 128 -9.84 16.19 2.44
C PRO A 128 -10.72 15.89 3.67
N VAL A 129 -11.17 16.94 4.37
CA VAL A 129 -12.04 16.80 5.56
C VAL A 129 -13.37 16.09 5.27
N LEU A 130 -13.88 16.17 4.03
CA LEU A 130 -15.12 15.51 3.64
C LEU A 130 -14.94 13.99 3.54
N ILE A 131 -13.76 13.50 3.14
CA ILE A 131 -13.43 12.07 3.15
C ILE A 131 -13.53 11.55 4.58
N ARG A 132 -12.88 12.22 5.52
CA ARG A 132 -12.94 11.87 6.95
C ARG A 132 -14.37 11.85 7.48
N LYS A 133 -15.16 12.89 7.20
CA LYS A 133 -16.57 12.99 7.65
C LYS A 133 -17.42 11.87 7.05
N LYS A 134 -17.28 11.60 5.75
CA LYS A 134 -17.99 10.49 5.08
C LYS A 134 -17.61 9.13 5.66
N PHE A 135 -16.32 8.91 5.96
CA PHE A 135 -15.85 7.68 6.57
C PHE A 135 -16.40 7.48 7.98
N LEU A 136 -16.45 8.54 8.81
CA LEU A 136 -17.07 8.47 10.14
C LEU A 136 -18.56 8.13 10.03
N LYS A 137 -19.30 8.80 9.14
CA LYS A 137 -20.72 8.51 8.90
C LYS A 137 -20.95 7.08 8.41
N TRP A 138 -20.05 6.57 7.57
CA TRP A 138 -20.10 5.17 7.12
C TRP A 138 -19.90 4.22 8.30
N GLN A 139 -18.92 4.47 9.19
CA GLN A 139 -18.71 3.65 10.40
C GLN A 139 -19.89 3.72 11.37
N ASP A 140 -20.53 4.88 11.52
CA ASP A 140 -21.75 5.01 12.35
C ASP A 140 -22.88 4.10 11.85
N ALA A 141 -22.92 3.82 10.54
CA ALA A 141 -23.90 2.92 9.92
C ALA A 141 -23.48 1.44 9.91
N HIS A 142 -22.24 1.12 10.28
CA HIS A 142 -21.70 -0.24 10.31
C HIS A 142 -21.06 -0.53 11.68
N PRO A 143 -21.87 -0.61 12.76
CA PRO A 143 -21.39 -0.82 14.12
C PRO A 143 -20.73 -2.19 14.34
N GLU A 144 -20.90 -3.13 13.41
CA GLU A 144 -20.23 -4.43 13.41
C GLU A 144 -18.70 -4.32 13.25
N PHE A 145 -18.19 -3.20 12.72
CA PHE A 145 -16.76 -2.97 12.56
C PHE A 145 -16.19 -2.12 13.69
N PRO A 146 -14.97 -2.42 14.17
CA PRO A 146 -14.28 -1.57 15.13
C PRO A 146 -14.10 -0.14 14.60
N ARG A 147 -14.39 0.84 15.45
CA ARG A 147 -14.23 2.24 15.08
C ARG A 147 -12.75 2.60 14.97
N ILE A 148 -12.36 3.12 13.81
CA ILE A 148 -10.99 3.56 13.51
C ILE A 148 -10.97 4.98 12.94
N VAL A 149 -9.85 5.66 13.12
CA VAL A 149 -9.55 6.91 12.39
C VAL A 149 -9.16 6.59 10.95
N PHE A 150 -9.37 7.52 10.02
CA PHE A 150 -9.07 7.29 8.59
C PHE A 150 -7.59 6.95 8.35
N HIS A 151 -6.68 7.57 9.10
CA HIS A 151 -5.24 7.23 9.03
C HIS A 151 -4.95 5.77 9.41
N GLY A 152 -5.80 5.15 10.22
CA GLY A 152 -5.73 3.74 10.57
C GLY A 152 -5.78 2.82 9.35
N LEU A 153 -6.56 3.19 8.32
CA LEU A 153 -6.61 2.42 7.06
C LEU A 153 -5.24 2.34 6.37
N ARG A 154 -4.43 3.41 6.46
CA ARG A 154 -3.08 3.45 5.90
C ARG A 154 -2.13 2.56 6.68
N HIS A 155 -2.23 2.56 8.02
CA HIS A 155 -1.47 1.64 8.86
C HIS A 155 -1.86 0.18 8.58
N SER A 156 -3.16 -0.13 8.52
CA SER A 156 -3.64 -1.48 8.19
C SER A 156 -3.18 -1.91 6.80
N SER A 157 -3.22 -1.02 5.80
CA SER A 157 -2.71 -1.26 4.45
C SER A 157 -1.23 -1.64 4.48
N ALA A 158 -0.40 -0.86 5.15
CA ALA A 158 1.03 -1.10 5.25
C ALA A 158 1.35 -2.44 5.95
N THR A 159 0.68 -2.72 7.07
CA THR A 159 0.82 -3.99 7.78
C THR A 159 0.40 -5.17 6.91
N TYR A 160 -0.74 -5.06 6.21
CA TYR A 160 -1.22 -6.10 5.32
C TYR A 160 -0.24 -6.36 4.16
N GLN A 161 0.29 -5.30 3.55
CA GLN A 161 1.29 -5.42 2.49
C GLN A 161 2.58 -6.10 2.98
N LEU A 162 3.04 -5.83 4.21
CA LEU A 162 4.19 -6.54 4.81
C LEU A 162 3.89 -8.02 5.03
N MET A 163 2.68 -8.36 5.47
CA MET A 163 2.28 -9.75 5.66
C MET A 163 2.30 -10.52 4.34
N ILE A 164 1.64 -10.00 3.30
CA ILE A 164 1.50 -10.73 2.02
C ILE A 164 2.79 -10.75 1.20
N SER A 165 3.70 -9.80 1.42
CA SER A 165 5.02 -9.78 0.78
C SER A 165 6.05 -10.67 1.49
N GLY A 166 5.69 -11.33 2.59
CA GLY A 166 6.65 -12.10 3.38
C GLY A 166 7.69 -11.24 4.11
N GLY A 167 7.37 -9.97 4.38
CA GLY A 167 8.25 -9.04 5.07
C GLY A 167 9.18 -8.22 4.16
N ASP A 168 8.85 -8.05 2.86
CA ASP A 168 9.61 -7.16 1.98
C ASP A 168 9.36 -5.69 2.32
N VAL A 169 10.14 -5.19 3.28
CA VAL A 169 10.04 -3.82 3.77
C VAL A 169 10.31 -2.79 2.66
N LYS A 170 11.21 -3.08 1.70
CA LYS A 170 11.56 -2.13 0.64
C LYS A 170 10.42 -1.95 -0.35
N ALA A 171 9.78 -3.03 -0.77
CA ALA A 171 8.62 -2.95 -1.66
C ALA A 171 7.47 -2.19 -1.00
N VAL A 172 7.19 -2.48 0.28
CA VAL A 172 6.12 -1.78 1.03
C VAL A 172 6.48 -0.31 1.28
N GLN A 173 7.75 0.02 1.53
CA GLN A 173 8.18 1.41 1.66
C GLN A 173 7.95 2.20 0.37
N GLY A 174 8.24 1.59 -0.79
CA GLY A 174 7.97 2.18 -2.10
C GLY A 174 6.48 2.49 -2.31
N THR A 175 5.58 1.58 -1.95
CA THR A 175 4.13 1.77 -2.06
C THR A 175 3.59 2.79 -1.06
N THR A 176 4.08 2.77 0.18
CA THR A 176 3.54 3.61 1.26
C THR A 176 4.11 5.03 1.27
N GLY A 177 5.26 5.27 0.63
CA GLY A 177 5.92 6.58 0.56
C GLY A 177 6.49 7.04 1.91
N HIS A 178 6.91 6.10 2.77
CA HIS A 178 7.62 6.41 4.00
C HIS A 178 9.11 6.67 3.71
N ALA A 179 9.66 7.76 4.27
CA ALA A 179 11.09 8.06 4.13
C ALA A 179 11.97 7.09 4.92
N THR A 180 11.45 6.51 6.01
CA THR A 180 12.14 5.54 6.87
C THR A 180 11.27 4.32 7.15
N ALA A 181 11.92 3.16 7.29
CA ALA A 181 11.28 1.87 7.55
C ALA A 181 10.80 1.70 9.00
N ASP A 182 11.27 2.51 9.96
CA ASP A 182 10.99 2.34 11.39
C ASP A 182 9.49 2.29 11.73
N MET A 183 8.68 3.12 11.06
CA MET A 183 7.22 3.12 11.25
C MET A 183 6.55 1.81 10.79
N LEU A 184 7.15 1.12 9.82
CA LEU A 184 6.63 -0.13 9.24
C LEU A 184 7.07 -1.35 10.05
N VAL A 185 8.34 -1.35 10.49
CA VAL A 185 8.98 -2.48 11.17
C VAL A 185 8.44 -2.70 12.58
N ASN A 186 8.19 -1.63 13.35
CA ASN A 186 7.76 -1.77 14.76
C ASN A 186 6.40 -2.46 14.91
N THR A 187 5.42 -2.12 14.07
CA THR A 187 4.09 -2.76 14.09
C THR A 187 4.15 -4.20 13.57
N TYR A 188 4.95 -4.45 12.54
CA TYR A 188 5.11 -5.79 11.97
C TYR A 188 5.86 -6.74 12.91
N ALA A 189 6.92 -6.29 13.58
CA ALA A 189 7.70 -7.07 14.53
C ALA A 189 6.83 -7.63 15.67
N HIS A 190 5.86 -6.85 16.16
CA HIS A 190 4.89 -7.32 17.15
C HIS A 190 4.01 -8.46 16.64
N ILE A 191 3.59 -8.42 15.37
CA ILE A 191 2.76 -9.45 14.77
C ILE A 191 3.58 -10.70 14.46
N GLN A 192 4.83 -10.53 14.02
CA GLN A 192 5.71 -11.64 13.73
C GLN A 192 6.19 -12.36 15.00
N GLN A 193 6.11 -11.74 16.18
CA GLN A 193 6.55 -12.33 17.44
C GLN A 193 5.83 -13.65 17.77
N SER A 194 4.53 -13.78 17.47
CA SER A 194 3.82 -15.06 17.59
C SER A 194 4.35 -16.11 16.61
N SER A 195 4.68 -15.69 15.39
CA SER A 195 5.31 -16.52 14.36
C SER A 195 6.74 -16.94 14.73
N ARG A 196 7.47 -16.13 15.51
CA ARG A 196 8.83 -16.44 16.02
C ARG A 196 8.81 -17.48 17.12
N VAL A 197 7.80 -17.48 17.99
CA VAL A 197 7.58 -18.56 18.96
C VAL A 197 7.30 -19.87 18.24
N GLU A 198 6.45 -19.85 17.20
CA GLU A 198 6.17 -21.03 16.41
C GLU A 198 7.38 -21.49 15.58
N LEU A 199 8.20 -20.57 15.08
CA LEU A 199 9.47 -20.89 14.43
C LEU A 199 10.45 -21.55 15.41
N GLY A 200 10.55 -21.04 16.63
CA GLY A 200 11.33 -21.67 17.71
C GLY A 200 10.85 -23.08 18.01
N ARG A 201 9.53 -23.29 18.11
CA ARG A 201 8.92 -24.62 18.28
C ARG A 201 9.26 -25.56 17.12
N LYS A 202 9.16 -25.08 15.87
CA LYS A 202 9.50 -25.88 14.68
C LYS A 202 10.99 -26.21 14.58
N PHE A 203 11.86 -25.29 15.00
CA PHE A 203 13.29 -25.53 15.06
C PHE A 203 13.62 -26.56 16.14
N GLU A 204 13.01 -26.45 17.33
CA GLU A 204 13.12 -27.45 18.39
C GLU A 204 12.66 -28.83 17.89
N GLU A 205 11.49 -28.91 17.27
CA GLU A 205 10.93 -30.16 16.73
C GLU A 205 11.71 -30.74 15.54
N GLY A 206 12.32 -29.89 14.71
CA GLY A 206 13.02 -30.33 13.51
C GLY A 206 14.52 -30.60 13.71
N PHE A 207 15.16 -29.88 14.63
CA PHE A 207 16.61 -29.92 14.83
C PHE A 207 17.00 -30.62 16.14
N TYR A 208 16.20 -30.48 17.20
CA TYR A 208 16.52 -31.01 18.54
C TYR A 208 15.61 -32.16 19.00
N ALA A 209 14.50 -32.44 18.32
CA ALA A 209 13.71 -33.62 18.60
C ALA A 209 14.60 -34.85 18.40
N LYS A 210 14.94 -35.51 19.52
CA LYS A 210 15.59 -36.81 19.49
C LYS A 210 14.68 -37.74 18.72
N SER A 211 15.16 -38.26 17.59
CA SER A 211 14.65 -39.51 17.06
C SER A 211 14.81 -40.53 18.18
N GLU A 212 13.70 -40.96 18.78
CA GLU A 212 13.72 -42.18 19.59
C GLU A 212 14.11 -43.31 18.64
N SER A 213 15.40 -43.68 18.67
CA SER A 213 15.88 -44.84 17.94
C SER A 213 15.20 -46.09 18.53
N PRO A 214 14.51 -46.92 17.73
CA PRO A 214 13.99 -48.20 18.18
C PRO A 214 15.16 -49.14 18.52
N SER A 215 14.99 -49.92 19.59
CA SER A 215 15.87 -51.05 19.91
C SER A 215 15.94 -52.02 18.71
N PRO A 216 17.11 -52.62 18.39
CA PRO A 216 17.33 -53.26 17.09
C PRO A 216 16.82 -54.70 17.06
N GLN A 217 15.72 -55.00 16.35
CA GLN A 217 15.48 -56.34 15.76
C GLN A 217 14.74 -56.28 14.41
N ALA A 218 15.46 -56.76 13.38
CA ALA A 218 15.04 -57.47 12.16
C ALA A 218 14.01 -56.86 11.15
N VAL A 219 14.54 -56.46 9.97
CA VAL A 219 14.09 -56.55 8.53
C VAL A 219 12.57 -56.44 8.23
N PRO A 220 12.02 -55.63 7.26
CA PRO A 220 12.48 -55.53 5.85
C PRO A 220 12.21 -54.23 5.02
N VAL A 221 12.98 -54.10 3.92
CA VAL A 221 12.71 -53.73 2.50
C VAL A 221 11.51 -52.84 2.09
N ALA A 222 11.87 -51.74 1.40
CA ALA A 222 11.25 -50.97 0.28
C ALA A 222 9.79 -50.44 0.39
N GLY A 223 9.46 -49.18 0.03
CA GLY A 223 10.23 -48.13 -0.63
C GLY A 223 9.63 -46.71 -0.53
N GLU A 224 10.55 -45.76 -0.34
CA GLU A 224 10.73 -44.36 -0.81
C GLU A 224 9.68 -43.22 -0.72
N PRO A 225 10.13 -41.94 -0.66
CA PRO A 225 11.50 -41.44 -0.39
C PRO A 225 11.55 -40.37 0.73
N THR A 226 12.30 -40.69 1.78
CA THR A 226 12.89 -39.70 2.68
C THR A 226 14.21 -39.26 2.06
N ILE A 227 14.36 -37.97 1.72
CA ILE A 227 15.62 -37.47 1.15
C ILE A 227 16.70 -37.61 2.23
N SER A 228 17.59 -38.58 2.02
CA SER A 228 18.74 -38.83 2.89
C SER A 228 19.73 -37.66 2.83
N MET A 229 20.49 -37.45 3.91
CA MET A 229 21.58 -36.48 3.97
C MET A 229 22.60 -36.65 2.83
N THR A 230 22.79 -37.87 2.33
CA THR A 230 23.61 -38.15 1.15
C THR A 230 22.98 -37.62 -0.15
N THR A 231 21.67 -37.72 -0.30
CA THR A 231 20.91 -37.18 -1.43
C THR A 231 20.89 -35.65 -1.43
N LEU A 232 20.84 -35.03 -0.24
CA LEU A 232 20.98 -33.58 -0.06
C LEU A 232 22.38 -33.10 -0.50
N LEU A 233 23.42 -33.87 -0.15
CA LEU A 233 24.80 -33.60 -0.55
C LEU A 233 25.05 -33.83 -2.05
N GLU A 234 24.35 -34.77 -2.70
CA GLU A 234 24.38 -34.97 -4.16
C GLU A 234 23.63 -33.89 -4.93
N LEU A 235 22.47 -33.44 -4.44
CA LEU A 235 21.75 -32.29 -4.98
C LEU A 235 22.59 -31.01 -4.90
N LEU A 236 23.33 -30.83 -3.80
CA LEU A 236 24.30 -29.75 -3.65
C LEU A 236 25.52 -29.92 -4.56
N LYS A 237 25.90 -31.13 -4.97
CA LYS A 237 26.96 -31.37 -5.97
C LYS A 237 26.51 -30.99 -7.38
N ASN A 238 25.23 -31.17 -7.72
CA ASN A 238 24.68 -30.87 -9.04
C ASN A 238 24.06 -29.47 -9.16
N ALA A 239 23.98 -28.71 -8.06
CA ALA A 239 23.47 -27.35 -8.05
C ALA A 239 24.32 -26.39 -8.91
N ASP A 240 23.65 -25.43 -9.55
CA ASP A 240 24.24 -24.35 -10.35
C ASP A 240 25.33 -23.61 -9.55
N PRO A 241 26.47 -23.20 -10.14
CA PRO A 241 27.57 -22.57 -9.42
C PRO A 241 27.16 -21.32 -8.64
N GLU A 242 26.13 -20.61 -9.10
CA GLU A 242 25.59 -19.42 -8.45
C GLU A 242 24.88 -19.74 -7.12
N VAL A 243 24.10 -20.83 -7.07
CA VAL A 243 23.44 -21.30 -5.85
C VAL A 243 24.48 -21.76 -4.83
N LYS A 244 25.53 -22.44 -5.29
CA LYS A 244 26.68 -22.83 -4.44
C LYS A 244 27.43 -21.61 -3.88
N ALA A 245 27.57 -20.54 -4.67
CA ALA A 245 28.25 -19.33 -4.24
C ALA A 245 27.43 -18.56 -3.18
N GLN A 246 26.11 -18.47 -3.35
CA GLN A 246 25.21 -17.83 -2.37
C GLN A 246 25.18 -18.60 -1.05
N LEU A 247 25.13 -19.93 -1.08
CA LEU A 247 25.20 -20.75 0.14
C LEU A 247 26.55 -20.62 0.85
N ARG A 248 27.66 -20.56 0.11
CA ARG A 248 28.99 -20.35 0.70
C ARG A 248 29.13 -18.97 1.34
N LEU A 249 28.58 -17.94 0.72
CA LEU A 249 28.60 -16.58 1.26
C LEU A 249 27.79 -16.49 2.55
N ALA A 250 26.61 -17.11 2.60
CA ALA A 250 25.75 -17.14 3.78
C ALA A 250 26.32 -17.94 4.96
N LEU A 251 27.29 -18.83 4.73
CA LEU A 251 27.96 -19.62 5.77
C LEU A 251 29.24 -18.94 6.30
N LEU A 252 29.72 -17.89 5.64
CA LEU A 252 30.95 -17.17 5.99
C LEU A 252 30.71 -15.75 6.55
N THR A 253 29.45 -15.32 6.64
CA THR A 253 29.00 -14.09 7.31
C THR A 253 28.21 -14.45 8.56
#